data_AF-A0A1G2LJ96-F1
#
_entry.id   AF-A0A1G2LJ96-F1
#
_cell.length_a   1.000
_cell.length_b   1.000
_cell.length_c   1.000
_cell.angle_alpha   90.00
_cell.angle_beta   90.00
_cell.angle_gamma   90.00
#
_symmetry.space_group_name_H-M   'P 1'
#
loop_
_entity.id
_entity.type
_entity.pdbx_description
1 polymer ?
#
loop_
_entity_poly.entity_id
_entity_poly.type
_entity_poly.pdbx_seq_one_letter_code
_entity_poly.pdbx_strand_id
1 'polypeptide(L)'
;MSLLQAVILGIVQGLTEFLPISSQAHLFLVPYLFGWTYQGLDFDIALHWGTLLAVLLVFGKDYLRYLRALFIRGEEGRTERRLGGLLVLATIPAAVAGLFAKDLAESQFRNPLIMVVTLSVFAVLLWLADRYLQKSARAELSAGKSLAIGVAQAIAIIPGVSRSGSTITLGLFSGLSREEATRFSFLLSGPIIFGAGLVAMRDFAGISPALLAGFF
;
A
#
# COMPACT_ATOMS: atom_id res chain seq x y z
N MET A 1 -25.60 1.77 -7.23
CA MET A 1 -25.09 2.74 -6.23
C MET A 1 -25.59 4.13 -6.57
N SER A 2 -25.96 4.93 -5.57
CA SER A 2 -26.27 6.36 -5.80
C SER A 2 -25.00 7.22 -5.78
N LEU A 3 -25.05 8.42 -6.38
CA LEU A 3 -23.92 9.37 -6.33
C LEU A 3 -23.49 9.69 -4.89
N LEU A 4 -24.46 9.82 -3.98
CA LEU A 4 -24.19 10.08 -2.56
C LEU A 4 -23.40 8.94 -1.92
N GLN A 5 -23.77 7.67 -2.20
CA GLN A 5 -23.00 6.52 -1.70
C GLN A 5 -21.58 6.51 -2.25
N ALA A 6 -21.39 6.87 -3.53
CA ALA A 6 -20.06 6.98 -4.15
C ALA A 6 -19.18 8.01 -3.44
N VAL A 7 -19.74 9.20 -3.16
CA VAL A 7 -19.04 10.28 -2.47
C VAL A 7 -18.67 9.86 -1.05
N ILE A 8 -19.59 9.23 -0.31
CA ILE A 8 -19.33 8.74 1.05
C ILE A 8 -18.20 7.70 1.05
N LEU A 9 -18.27 6.70 0.16
CA LEU A 9 -17.22 5.67 0.07
C LEU A 9 -15.88 6.25 -0.40
N GLY A 10 -15.89 7.26 -1.27
CA GLY A 10 -14.68 7.98 -1.65
C GLY A 10 -14.03 8.74 -0.50
N ILE A 11 -14.83 9.40 0.35
CA ILE A 11 -14.34 10.04 1.58
C ILE A 11 -13.77 8.99 2.53
N VAL A 12 -14.47 7.87 2.72
CA VAL A 12 -14.01 6.75 3.56
C VAL A 12 -12.68 6.21 3.05
N GLN A 13 -12.54 5.90 1.77
CA GLN A 13 -11.27 5.47 1.17
C GLN A 13 -10.18 6.51 1.41
N GLY A 14 -10.44 7.79 1.10
CA GLY A 14 -9.45 8.86 1.23
C GLY A 14 -8.91 9.02 2.65
N LEU A 15 -9.78 8.90 3.66
CA LEU A 15 -9.40 8.98 5.07
C LEU A 15 -8.67 7.71 5.55
N THR A 16 -9.09 6.54 5.09
CA THR A 16 -8.63 5.26 5.66
C THR A 16 -7.46 4.62 4.94
N GLU A 17 -7.16 5.00 3.69
CA GLU A 17 -6.07 4.39 2.90
C GLU A 17 -4.69 4.65 3.53
N PHE A 18 -4.49 5.84 4.06
CA PHE A 18 -3.20 6.25 4.63
C PHE A 18 -3.12 6.00 6.14
N LEU A 19 -4.26 5.93 6.81
CA LEU A 19 -4.31 5.57 8.22
C LEU A 19 -4.11 4.06 8.38
N PRO A 20 -3.44 3.59 9.44
CA PRO A 20 -3.16 2.18 9.65
C PRO A 20 -4.39 1.41 10.20
N ILE A 21 -5.54 1.55 9.53
CA ILE A 21 -6.86 1.07 9.97
C ILE A 21 -7.63 0.28 8.90
N SER A 22 -6.98 -0.05 7.78
CA SER A 22 -7.50 -0.84 6.65
C SER A 22 -8.71 -0.22 5.93
N SER A 23 -8.42 0.41 4.78
CA SER A 23 -9.44 0.97 3.90
C SER A 23 -10.43 -0.07 3.37
N GLN A 24 -9.94 -1.24 2.98
CA GLN A 24 -10.77 -2.35 2.50
C GLN A 24 -11.81 -2.80 3.52
N ALA A 25 -11.44 -2.87 4.81
CA ALA A 25 -12.39 -3.23 5.85
C ALA A 25 -13.49 -2.17 5.99
N HIS A 26 -13.15 -0.88 5.87
CA HIS A 26 -14.13 0.21 5.95
C HIS A 26 -15.03 0.26 4.71
N LEU A 27 -14.49 0.03 3.51
CA LEU A 27 -15.28 -0.08 2.27
C LEU A 27 -16.23 -1.28 2.27
N PHE A 28 -15.93 -2.31 3.06
CA PHE A 28 -16.86 -3.42 3.30
C PHE A 28 -17.87 -3.11 4.42
N LEU A 29 -17.41 -2.59 5.56
CA LEU A 29 -18.25 -2.36 6.75
C LEU A 29 -19.27 -1.24 6.56
N VAL A 30 -18.92 -0.16 5.85
CA VAL A 30 -19.86 0.95 5.63
C VAL A 30 -21.11 0.47 4.86
N PRO A 31 -20.99 -0.18 3.69
CA PRO A 31 -22.15 -0.78 3.04
C PRO A 31 -22.91 -1.76 3.93
N TYR A 32 -22.19 -2.63 4.66
CA TYR A 32 -22.81 -3.60 5.56
C TYR A 32 -23.68 -2.94 6.65
N LEU A 33 -23.19 -1.89 7.30
CA LEU A 33 -23.89 -1.19 8.38
C LEU A 33 -25.10 -0.39 7.89
N PHE A 34 -25.03 0.18 6.69
CA PHE A 34 -26.13 0.96 6.10
C PHE A 34 -27.07 0.12 5.21
N GLY A 35 -26.86 -1.20 5.13
CA GLY A 35 -27.64 -2.09 4.27
C GLY A 35 -27.47 -1.83 2.77
N TRP A 36 -26.35 -1.23 2.36
CA TRP A 36 -26.02 -1.01 0.96
C TRP A 36 -25.35 -2.23 0.35
N THR A 37 -25.53 -2.40 -0.96
CA THR A 37 -24.78 -3.42 -1.71
C THR A 37 -23.29 -3.06 -1.72
N TYR A 38 -22.44 -4.00 -1.32
CA TYR A 38 -20.99 -3.88 -1.52
C TYR A 38 -20.69 -3.81 -3.03
N GLN A 39 -19.87 -2.84 -3.45
CA GLN A 39 -19.67 -2.53 -4.87
C GLN A 39 -18.63 -3.44 -5.55
N GLY A 40 -17.89 -4.25 -4.80
CA GLY A 40 -16.90 -5.16 -5.36
C GLY A 40 -15.51 -4.53 -5.52
N LEU A 41 -14.56 -5.38 -5.93
CA LEU A 41 -13.15 -5.04 -6.06
C LEU A 41 -12.90 -3.95 -7.09
N ASP A 42 -13.66 -3.94 -8.19
CA ASP A 42 -13.51 -2.96 -9.28
C ASP A 42 -13.73 -1.53 -8.79
N PHE A 43 -14.75 -1.33 -7.95
CA PHE A 43 -15.03 -0.04 -7.36
C PHE A 43 -13.96 0.36 -6.35
N ASP A 44 -13.50 -0.57 -5.51
CA ASP A 44 -12.40 -0.32 -4.58
C ASP A 44 -11.15 0.15 -5.36
N ILE A 45 -10.80 -0.52 -6.45
CA ILE A 45 -9.66 -0.16 -7.32
C ILE A 45 -9.85 1.23 -7.93
N ALA A 46 -11.05 1.59 -8.38
CA ALA A 46 -11.34 2.93 -8.87
C ALA A 46 -11.11 4.01 -7.79
N LEU A 47 -11.49 3.73 -6.54
CA LEU A 47 -11.21 4.65 -5.43
C LEU A 47 -9.70 4.75 -5.11
N HIS A 48 -8.95 3.65 -5.27
CA HIS A 48 -7.50 3.64 -5.08
C HIS A 48 -6.78 4.56 -6.07
N TRP A 49 -7.28 4.74 -7.30
CA TRP A 49 -6.76 5.74 -8.25
C TRP A 49 -6.88 7.17 -7.70
N GLY A 50 -7.96 7.47 -6.99
CA GLY A 50 -8.12 8.76 -6.30
C GLY A 50 -7.06 8.97 -5.21
N THR A 51 -6.80 7.94 -4.40
CA THR A 51 -5.73 8.00 -3.39
C THR A 51 -4.33 8.03 -3.99
N LEU A 52 -4.11 7.36 -5.13
CA LEU A 52 -2.86 7.46 -5.87
C LEU A 52 -2.62 8.89 -6.36
N LEU A 53 -3.65 9.56 -6.87
CA LEU A 53 -3.54 10.97 -7.25
C LEU A 53 -3.12 11.83 -6.05
N ALA A 54 -3.69 11.61 -4.87
CA ALA A 54 -3.28 12.31 -3.65
C ALA A 54 -1.80 12.07 -3.32
N VAL A 55 -1.32 10.83 -3.42
CA VAL A 55 0.09 10.48 -3.22
C VAL A 55 0.99 11.17 -4.24
N LEU A 56 0.60 11.22 -5.51
CA LEU A 56 1.36 11.88 -6.56
C LEU A 56 1.38 13.41 -6.39
N LEU A 57 0.31 14.01 -5.88
CA LEU A 57 0.28 15.44 -5.58
C LEU A 57 1.21 15.80 -4.41
N VAL A 58 1.25 14.96 -3.37
CA VAL A 58 2.08 15.21 -2.18
C VAL A 58 3.55 14.83 -2.42
N PHE A 59 3.81 13.65 -2.96
CA PHE A 59 5.14 13.06 -3.12
C PHE A 59 5.66 13.07 -4.56
N GLY A 60 4.97 13.69 -5.51
CA GLY A 60 5.39 13.76 -6.92
C GLY A 60 6.81 14.31 -7.11
N LYS A 61 7.17 15.33 -6.31
CA LYS A 61 8.53 15.90 -6.31
C LYS A 61 9.56 14.91 -5.78
N ASP A 62 9.23 14.06 -4.82
CA ASP A 62 10.10 12.98 -4.35
C ASP A 62 10.37 11.95 -5.45
N TYR A 63 9.31 11.43 -6.09
CA TYR A 63 9.47 10.49 -7.20
C TYR A 63 10.31 11.09 -8.32
N LEU A 64 10.06 12.35 -8.69
CA LEU A 64 10.83 13.02 -9.73
C LEU A 64 12.30 13.21 -9.33
N ARG A 65 12.59 13.51 -8.06
CA ARG A 65 13.96 13.55 -7.54
C ARG A 65 14.65 12.19 -7.66
N TYR A 66 14.00 11.11 -7.23
CA TYR A 66 14.54 9.75 -7.33
C TYR A 66 14.82 9.36 -8.79
N LEU A 67 13.89 9.65 -9.70
CA LEU A 67 14.05 9.38 -11.13
C LEU A 67 15.17 10.20 -11.76
N ARG A 68 15.23 11.51 -11.48
CA ARG A 68 16.31 12.38 -11.99
C ARG A 68 17.67 11.96 -11.45
N ALA A 69 17.74 11.50 -10.20
CA ALA A 69 18.98 11.06 -9.59
C ALA A 69 19.63 9.88 -10.32
N LEU A 70 18.88 9.06 -11.07
CA LEU A 70 19.43 8.00 -11.93
C LEU A 70 20.38 8.56 -13.01
N PHE A 71 20.18 9.81 -13.42
CA PHE A 71 20.99 10.49 -14.44
C PHE A 71 22.07 11.41 -13.83
N ILE A 72 22.03 11.65 -12.53
CA ILE A 72 23.03 12.47 -11.81
C ILE A 72 24.17 11.57 -11.35
N ARG A 73 25.38 11.85 -11.83
CA ARG A 73 26.59 11.10 -11.48
C ARG A 73 27.25 11.65 -10.20
N GLY A 74 28.09 10.84 -9.56
CA GLY A 74 28.83 11.24 -8.36
C GLY A 74 28.01 11.28 -7.08
N GLU A 75 28.51 11.97 -6.06
CA GLU A 75 27.89 12.07 -4.73
C GLU A 75 26.55 12.79 -4.73
N GLU A 76 26.38 13.76 -5.63
CA GLU A 76 25.20 14.64 -5.70
C GLU A 76 23.88 13.85 -5.84
N GLY A 77 23.89 12.76 -6.60
CA GLY A 77 22.73 11.87 -6.77
C GLY A 77 22.73 10.64 -5.87
N ARG A 78 23.74 10.41 -5.01
CA ARG A 78 23.92 9.13 -4.30
C ARG A 78 22.76 8.84 -3.35
N THR A 79 22.36 9.81 -2.53
CA THR A 79 21.30 9.64 -1.53
C THR A 79 19.95 9.36 -2.18
N GLU A 80 19.57 10.15 -3.19
CA GLU A 80 18.27 10.01 -3.85
C GLU A 80 18.18 8.72 -4.68
N ARG A 81 19.28 8.28 -5.30
CA ARG A 81 19.36 6.95 -5.93
C ARG A 81 19.22 5.82 -4.91
N ARG A 82 19.86 5.95 -3.75
CA ARG A 82 19.72 4.97 -2.66
C ARG A 82 18.25 4.88 -2.22
N LEU A 83 17.61 6.01 -1.91
CA LEU A 83 16.21 6.03 -1.47
C LEU A 83 15.25 5.47 -2.55
N GLY A 84 15.42 5.89 -3.80
CA GLY A 84 14.65 5.34 -4.92
C GLY A 84 14.84 3.83 -5.09
N GLY A 85 16.08 3.35 -5.01
CA GLY A 85 16.39 1.92 -5.08
C GLY A 85 15.79 1.11 -3.92
N LEU A 86 15.80 1.65 -2.71
CA LEU A 86 15.14 1.05 -1.55
C LEU A 86 13.62 1.00 -1.72
N LEU A 87 13.02 1.99 -2.38
CA LEU A 87 11.59 1.99 -2.67
C LEU A 87 11.21 0.91 -3.68
N VAL A 88 11.99 0.78 -4.76
CA VAL A 88 11.83 -0.29 -5.75
C VAL A 88 11.98 -1.65 -5.08
N LEU A 89 13.03 -1.85 -4.27
CA LEU A 89 13.27 -3.10 -3.56
C LEU A 89 12.09 -3.49 -2.66
N ALA A 90 11.52 -2.55 -1.92
CA ALA A 90 10.35 -2.80 -1.06
C ALA A 90 9.06 -3.09 -1.86
N THR A 91 8.97 -2.66 -3.11
CA THR A 91 7.77 -2.91 -3.94
C THR A 91 7.74 -4.36 -4.43
N ILE A 92 8.91 -4.98 -4.65
CA ILE A 92 9.03 -6.31 -5.28
C ILE A 92 8.22 -7.41 -4.57
N PRO A 93 8.33 -7.63 -3.25
CA PRO A 93 7.65 -8.76 -2.61
C PRO A 93 6.12 -8.67 -2.74
N ALA A 94 5.57 -7.47 -2.60
CA ALA A 94 4.13 -7.25 -2.72
C ALA A 94 3.63 -7.35 -4.16
N ALA A 95 4.41 -6.87 -5.13
CA ALA A 95 4.09 -7.06 -6.55
C ALA A 95 4.07 -8.54 -6.92
N VAL A 96 5.08 -9.31 -6.48
CA VAL A 96 5.14 -10.76 -6.67
C VAL A 96 3.93 -11.44 -6.02
N ALA A 97 3.65 -11.14 -4.75
CA ALA A 97 2.49 -11.70 -4.05
C ALA A 97 1.17 -11.38 -4.77
N GLY A 98 0.98 -10.14 -5.23
CA GLY A 98 -0.22 -9.74 -5.97
C GLY A 98 -0.40 -10.49 -7.29
N LEU A 99 0.68 -10.83 -7.99
CA LEU A 99 0.61 -11.61 -9.24
C LEU A 99 0.22 -13.07 -9.01
N PHE A 100 0.69 -13.70 -7.92
CA PHE A 100 0.48 -15.13 -7.67
C PHE A 100 -0.71 -15.45 -6.77
N ALA A 101 -1.20 -14.49 -5.99
CA ALA A 101 -2.27 -14.69 -5.02
C ALA A 101 -3.52 -13.84 -5.33
N LYS A 102 -3.68 -13.39 -6.58
CA LYS A 102 -4.89 -12.69 -7.05
C LYS A 102 -6.16 -13.51 -6.79
N ASP A 103 -6.16 -14.79 -7.14
CA ASP A 103 -7.31 -15.69 -6.93
C ASP A 103 -7.62 -15.90 -5.43
N LEU A 104 -6.60 -15.81 -4.57
CA LEU A 104 -6.76 -15.89 -3.12
C LEU A 104 -7.40 -14.62 -2.54
N ALA A 105 -7.09 -13.45 -3.12
CA ALA A 105 -7.72 -12.18 -2.76
C ALA A 105 -9.17 -12.09 -3.27
N GLU A 106 -9.48 -12.74 -4.40
CA GLU A 106 -10.81 -12.74 -5.02
C GLU A 106 -11.77 -13.80 -4.43
N SER A 107 -11.28 -14.93 -3.91
CA SER A 107 -12.10 -16.01 -3.33
C SER A 107 -12.28 -15.89 -1.81
N GLN A 108 -13.44 -16.35 -1.29
CA GLN A 108 -13.89 -16.72 0.10
C GLN A 108 -13.34 -16.00 1.37
N PHE A 109 -12.35 -15.12 1.30
CA PHE A 109 -11.69 -14.46 2.42
C PHE A 109 -12.33 -13.13 2.84
N ARG A 110 -13.43 -12.71 2.20
CA ARG A 110 -14.27 -11.58 2.64
C ARG A 110 -15.19 -11.97 3.80
N ASN A 111 -14.64 -12.73 4.75
CA ASN A 111 -15.31 -13.08 5.99
C ASN A 111 -15.10 -11.92 6.99
N PRO A 112 -16.16 -11.29 7.50
CA PRO A 112 -16.05 -10.21 8.49
C PRO A 112 -15.19 -10.58 9.71
N LEU A 113 -15.21 -11.85 10.15
CA LEU A 113 -14.40 -12.32 11.26
C LEU A 113 -12.90 -12.25 10.96
N ILE A 114 -12.48 -12.59 9.73
CA ILE A 114 -11.07 -12.47 9.33
C ILE A 114 -10.64 -11.01 9.38
N MET A 115 -11.48 -10.10 8.89
CA MET A 115 -11.18 -8.66 8.94
C MET A 115 -11.06 -8.14 10.37
N VAL A 116 -11.99 -8.53 11.25
CA VAL A 116 -11.96 -8.12 12.67
C VAL A 116 -10.71 -8.66 13.38
N VAL A 117 -10.37 -9.93 13.17
CA VAL A 117 -9.20 -10.56 13.81
C VAL A 117 -7.90 -9.91 13.31
N THR A 118 -7.73 -9.78 12.00
CA THR A 118 -6.53 -9.17 11.41
C THR A 118 -6.36 -7.71 11.82
N LEU A 119 -7.43 -6.91 11.77
CA LEU A 119 -7.42 -5.54 12.29
C LEU A 119 -7.00 -5.46 13.75
N SER A 120 -7.57 -6.31 14.60
CA SER A 120 -7.26 -6.34 16.04
C SER A 120 -5.80 -6.71 16.28
N VAL A 121 -5.29 -7.72 15.58
CA VAL A 121 -3.88 -8.15 15.67
C VAL A 121 -2.94 -7.03 15.23
N PHE A 122 -3.16 -6.43 14.06
CA PHE A 122 -2.29 -5.36 13.57
C PHE A 122 -2.39 -4.08 14.40
N ALA A 123 -3.56 -3.77 14.97
CA ALA A 123 -3.71 -2.66 15.90
C ALA A 123 -2.86 -2.88 17.17
N VAL A 124 -2.88 -4.09 17.74
CA VAL A 124 -2.02 -4.44 18.89
C VAL A 124 -0.55 -4.38 18.51
N LEU A 125 -0.15 -4.94 17.37
CA LEU A 125 1.25 -4.91 16.91
C LEU A 125 1.75 -3.48 16.71
N LEU A 126 0.94 -2.63 16.07
CA LEU A 126 1.27 -1.23 15.88
C LEU A 126 1.39 -0.53 17.24
N TRP A 127 0.42 -0.70 18.13
CA TRP A 127 0.46 -0.11 19.47
C TRP A 127 1.72 -0.52 20.25
N LEU A 128 2.11 -1.80 20.20
CA LEU A 128 3.33 -2.30 20.83
C LEU A 128 4.59 -1.64 20.23
N ALA A 129 4.70 -1.63 18.90
CA ALA A 129 5.84 -1.03 18.20
C ALA A 129 5.96 0.47 18.52
N ASP A 130 4.82 1.14 18.55
CA ASP A 130 4.70 2.57 18.81
C ASP A 130 5.04 2.95 20.25
N ARG A 131 4.59 2.14 21.22
CA ARG A 131 4.77 2.39 22.64
C ARG A 131 6.18 2.08 23.14
N TYR A 132 6.76 0.97 22.67
CA TYR A 132 7.98 0.42 23.27
C TYR A 132 9.25 0.67 22.46
N LEU A 133 9.17 0.85 21.14
CA LEU A 133 10.37 0.90 20.28
C LEU A 133 10.80 2.30 19.89
N GLN A 134 9.93 3.30 20.10
CA GLN A 134 10.19 4.68 19.68
C GLN A 134 11.26 5.39 20.51
N LYS A 135 11.47 4.99 21.77
CA LYS A 135 12.54 5.56 22.60
C LYS A 135 13.95 5.16 22.12
N SER A 136 14.05 4.08 21.35
CA SER A 136 15.30 3.52 20.82
C SER A 136 15.48 3.72 19.32
N ALA A 137 14.57 4.43 18.64
CA ALA A 137 14.63 4.64 17.19
C ALA A 137 15.87 5.48 16.83
N ARG A 138 16.85 4.83 16.19
CA ARG A 138 18.14 5.43 15.77
C ARG A 138 18.63 4.89 14.43
N ALA A 139 17.87 3.99 13.83
CA ALA A 139 18.43 3.07 12.86
C ALA A 139 18.03 3.51 11.46
N GLU A 140 18.98 3.74 10.57
CA GLU A 140 18.68 4.18 9.20
C GLU A 140 17.95 3.12 8.38
N LEU A 141 17.24 3.57 7.34
CA LEU A 141 16.64 2.69 6.34
C LEU A 141 17.73 2.01 5.49
N SER A 142 17.86 0.69 5.62
CA SER A 142 18.79 -0.15 4.85
C SER A 142 18.04 -1.05 3.86
N ALA A 143 18.78 -1.69 2.94
CA ALA A 143 18.20 -2.63 1.97
C ALA A 143 17.46 -3.79 2.67
N GLY A 144 18.04 -4.37 3.73
CA GLY A 144 17.39 -5.44 4.49
C GLY A 144 16.08 -5.00 5.13
N LYS A 145 16.03 -3.78 5.69
CA LYS A 145 14.80 -3.22 6.28
C LYS A 145 13.76 -2.89 5.22
N SER A 146 14.17 -2.30 4.10
CA SER A 146 13.29 -2.02 2.97
C SER A 146 12.66 -3.31 2.44
N LEU A 147 13.44 -4.37 2.25
CA LEU A 147 12.94 -5.67 1.82
C LEU A 147 11.97 -6.27 2.84
N ALA A 148 12.30 -6.20 4.14
CA ALA A 148 11.43 -6.66 5.20
C ALA A 148 10.08 -5.91 5.17
N ILE A 149 10.10 -4.58 5.07
CA ILE A 149 8.89 -3.74 4.90
C ILE A 149 8.10 -4.18 3.66
N GLY A 150 8.77 -4.49 2.55
CA GLY A 150 8.13 -5.05 1.36
C GLY A 150 7.43 -6.38 1.60
N VAL A 151 8.03 -7.27 2.40
CA VAL A 151 7.39 -8.52 2.82
C VAL A 151 6.15 -8.24 3.69
N ALA A 152 6.22 -7.30 4.63
CA ALA A 152 5.04 -6.89 5.38
C ALA A 152 3.95 -6.27 4.49
N GLN A 153 4.33 -5.57 3.42
CA GLN A 153 3.38 -5.09 2.42
C GLN A 153 2.71 -6.27 1.69
N ALA A 154 3.44 -7.33 1.36
CA ALA A 154 2.88 -8.51 0.71
C ALA A 154 1.81 -9.20 1.58
N ILE A 155 1.95 -9.17 2.90
CA ILE A 155 0.95 -9.70 3.86
C ILE A 155 -0.39 -8.93 3.76
N ALA A 156 -0.39 -7.71 3.24
CA ALA A 156 -1.61 -6.91 3.06
C ALA A 156 -2.59 -7.48 2.00
N ILE A 157 -2.22 -8.57 1.33
CA ILE A 157 -3.15 -9.36 0.51
C ILE A 157 -4.21 -10.09 1.36
N ILE A 158 -3.93 -10.32 2.65
CA ILE A 158 -4.88 -10.93 3.58
C ILE A 158 -5.96 -9.89 3.92
N PRO A 159 -7.25 -10.20 3.71
CA PRO A 159 -8.32 -9.24 3.97
C PRO A 159 -8.33 -8.73 5.41
N GLY A 160 -8.46 -7.40 5.54
CA GLY A 160 -8.44 -6.69 6.81
C GLY A 160 -7.05 -6.26 7.28
N VAL A 161 -5.97 -6.81 6.72
CA VAL A 161 -4.62 -6.27 6.96
C VAL A 161 -4.50 -4.91 6.30
N SER A 162 -4.22 -3.88 7.11
CA SER A 162 -3.91 -2.54 6.59
C SER A 162 -2.51 -2.54 5.99
N ARG A 163 -2.39 -2.17 4.71
CA ARG A 163 -1.09 -2.03 4.03
C ARG A 163 -0.19 -0.99 4.69
N SER A 164 -0.73 0.20 4.97
CA SER A 164 -0.04 1.24 5.75
C SER A 164 0.27 0.73 7.16
N GLY A 165 -0.67 0.06 7.82
CA GLY A 165 -0.48 -0.56 9.13
C GLY A 165 0.68 -1.56 9.17
N SER A 166 0.74 -2.52 8.26
CA SER A 166 1.78 -3.55 8.24
C SER A 166 3.17 -2.98 7.96
N THR A 167 3.27 -2.08 6.97
CA THR A 167 4.53 -1.45 6.57
C THR A 167 5.06 -0.48 7.62
N ILE A 168 4.20 0.36 8.21
CA ILE A 168 4.57 1.26 9.31
C ILE A 168 5.01 0.43 10.51
N THR A 169 4.21 -0.56 10.93
CA THR A 169 4.51 -1.42 12.08
C THR A 169 5.88 -2.07 11.94
N LEU A 170 6.18 -2.69 10.78
CA LEU A 170 7.49 -3.30 10.56
C LEU A 170 8.63 -2.27 10.47
N GLY A 171 8.36 -1.07 9.95
CA GLY A 171 9.30 0.04 9.99
C GLY A 171 9.69 0.42 11.42
N LEU A 172 8.70 0.54 12.31
CA LEU A 172 8.93 0.82 13.74
C LEU A 172 9.67 -0.34 14.42
N PHE A 173 9.29 -1.60 14.15
CA PHE A 173 10.03 -2.78 14.65
C PHE A 173 11.48 -2.84 14.16
N SER A 174 11.75 -2.27 12.98
CA SER A 174 13.10 -2.17 12.41
C SER A 174 13.91 -0.98 12.96
N GLY A 175 13.36 -0.24 13.93
CA GLY A 175 14.01 0.88 14.60
C GLY A 175 13.99 2.20 13.82
N LEU A 176 13.11 2.33 12.82
CA LEU A 176 12.83 3.61 12.16
C LEU A 176 12.01 4.52 13.09
N SER A 177 12.17 5.83 12.95
CA SER A 177 11.26 6.79 13.56
C SER A 177 9.86 6.70 12.95
N ARG A 178 8.85 7.22 13.67
CA ARG A 178 7.46 7.33 13.16
C ARG A 178 7.39 8.04 11.83
N GLU A 179 8.13 9.15 11.70
CA GLU A 179 8.14 9.97 10.51
C GLU A 179 8.76 9.21 9.33
N GLU A 180 9.92 8.56 9.53
CA GLU A 180 10.58 7.77 8.48
C GLU A 180 9.72 6.58 8.04
N ALA A 181 9.16 5.82 8.99
CA ALA A 181 8.32 4.66 8.69
C ALA A 181 7.04 5.07 7.94
N THR A 182 6.37 6.13 8.39
CA THR A 182 5.15 6.65 7.76
C THR A 182 5.45 7.21 6.38
N ARG A 183 6.48 8.05 6.25
CA ARG A 183 6.89 8.63 4.97
C ARG A 183 7.27 7.54 3.97
N PHE A 184 8.04 6.53 4.39
CA PHE A 184 8.42 5.42 3.51
C PHE A 184 7.19 4.59 3.10
N SER A 185 6.28 4.30 4.02
CA SER A 185 5.01 3.61 3.71
C SER A 185 4.15 4.37 2.70
N PHE A 186 4.06 5.70 2.81
CA PHE A 186 3.29 6.53 1.88
C PHE A 186 3.95 6.60 0.50
N LEU A 187 5.28 6.74 0.43
CA LEU A 187 6.00 6.62 -0.84
C LEU A 187 5.85 5.23 -1.46
N LEU A 188 5.83 4.18 -0.64
CA LEU A 188 5.70 2.81 -1.13
C LEU A 188 4.31 2.53 -1.70
N SER A 189 3.29 3.28 -1.26
CA SER A 189 1.92 3.22 -1.78
C SER A 189 1.83 3.51 -3.27
N GLY A 190 2.61 4.47 -3.78
CA GLY A 190 2.45 4.95 -5.14
C GLY A 190 2.72 3.86 -6.17
N PRO A 191 3.92 3.25 -6.17
CA PRO A 191 4.26 2.18 -7.09
C PRO A 191 3.33 0.97 -6.99
N ILE A 192 2.94 0.57 -5.77
CA ILE A 192 2.11 -0.62 -5.60
C ILE A 192 0.65 -0.40 -6.02
N ILE A 193 0.05 0.75 -5.66
CA ILE A 193 -1.31 1.10 -6.08
C ILE A 193 -1.35 1.28 -7.60
N PHE A 194 -0.36 1.96 -8.18
CA PHE A 194 -0.26 2.12 -9.62
C PHE A 194 -0.15 0.77 -10.33
N GLY A 195 0.74 -0.11 -9.87
CA GLY A 195 0.90 -1.45 -10.44
C GLY A 195 -0.37 -2.30 -10.35
N ALA A 196 -1.03 -2.32 -9.19
CA ALA A 196 -2.29 -3.04 -9.01
C ALA A 196 -3.40 -2.49 -9.92
N GLY A 197 -3.49 -1.15 -10.03
CA GLY A 197 -4.44 -0.49 -10.93
C GLY A 197 -4.21 -0.84 -12.41
N LEU A 198 -2.95 -0.90 -12.86
CA LEU A 198 -2.62 -1.31 -14.23
C LEU A 198 -3.00 -2.77 -14.52
N VAL A 199 -2.74 -3.68 -13.58
CA VAL A 199 -3.11 -5.10 -13.73
C VAL A 199 -4.63 -5.22 -13.86
N ALA A 200 -5.39 -4.55 -12.99
CA ALA A 200 -6.85 -4.58 -13.05
C ALA A 200 -7.41 -3.97 -14.34
N MET A 201 -6.88 -2.83 -14.80
CA MET A 201 -7.27 -2.23 -16.08
C MET A 201 -7.04 -3.18 -17.26
N ARG A 202 -5.94 -3.93 -17.23
CA ARG A 202 -5.60 -4.91 -18.26
C ARG A 202 -6.60 -6.07 -18.30
N ASP A 203 -7.06 -6.52 -17.14
CA ASP A 203 -8.08 -7.56 -17.02
C ASP A 203 -9.44 -7.08 -17.55
N PHE A 204 -9.82 -5.82 -17.28
CA PHE A 204 -11.03 -5.22 -17.86
C PHE A 204 -10.96 -5.06 -19.38
N ALA A 205 -9.78 -4.76 -19.93
CA ALA A 205 -9.58 -4.56 -21.36
C ALA A 205 -9.34 -5.86 -22.15
N GLY A 206 -9.22 -7.02 -21.48
CA GLY A 206 -8.94 -8.30 -22.13
C GLY A 206 -7.55 -8.40 -22.79
N ILE A 207 -6.57 -7.58 -22.39
CA ILE A 207 -5.24 -7.52 -23.03
C ILE A 207 -4.34 -8.61 -22.43
N SER A 208 -3.81 -9.52 -23.26
CA SER A 208 -2.98 -10.66 -22.81
C SER A 208 -1.56 -10.24 -22.38
N PRO A 209 -0.87 -11.00 -21.48
CA PRO A 209 0.47 -10.65 -21.00
C PRO A 209 1.53 -10.72 -22.12
N ALA A 210 1.28 -11.55 -23.13
CA ALA A 210 2.16 -11.77 -24.27
C ALA A 210 2.32 -10.54 -25.18
N LEU A 211 1.32 -9.66 -25.21
CA LEU A 211 1.34 -8.44 -26.03
C LEU A 211 2.24 -7.34 -25.44
N LEU A 212 2.44 -7.32 -24.12
CA LEU A 212 3.34 -6.37 -23.45
C LEU A 212 4.80 -6.84 -23.45
N ALA A 213 5.05 -8.15 -23.47
CA ALA A 213 6.39 -8.70 -23.69
C ALA A 213 6.94 -8.37 -25.11
N GLY A 214 6.08 -7.92 -26.04
CA GLY A 214 6.48 -7.40 -27.35
C GLY A 214 6.81 -5.90 -27.37
N PHE A 215 6.72 -5.20 -26.24
CA PHE A 215 7.02 -3.76 -26.12
C PHE A 215 8.12 -3.44 -25.10
N PHE A 216 8.78 -4.45 -24.54
CA PHE A 216 10.02 -4.31 -23.76
C PHE A 216 11.16 -5.11 -24.39
#